data_AF-A0A8H7NWI9-F1
#
_entry.id   AF-A0A8H7NWI9-F1
#
_cell.length_a   1.000
_cell.length_b   1.000
_cell.length_c   1.000
_cell.angle_alpha   90.00
_cell.angle_beta   90.00
_cell.angle_gamma   90.00
#
_symmetry.space_group_name_H-M   'P 1'
#
loop_
_entity.id
_entity.type
_entity.pdbx_description
1 polymer ?
#
loop_
_entity_poly.entity_id
_entity_poly.type
_entity_poly.pdbx_seq_one_letter_code
_entity_poly.pdbx_strand_id
1 'polypeptide(L)'
;MGLPTTATPTPEVSVEDRNALPQYGFGPDVEFENLVESNPFLFRVYTPKEPSPFYDRTEPYFIGPRFAEDFASSSFVSQDASNSPYRSPPVSTYADAVQHLDWTSRSSSPYVSTSFSFAWAIWEATRRYHHGVKHSVEIAVIDARAVCGRAVTAVELLRKADPKDRHQDHWKWCRYALEAQDVLVWGYIPGTAVLASIPLSQVLTKLPSYFLCADSSDTKDSPLGRLGWDYMTKKPSYRQFCQDMSERFLRLPADRRLRDTTAGSVRLALCHLRPWFHELALKDFTTATVTVCELAFVIARWSGQWWAREHPEIDSLVRCIVHIVGEEVREARRVQALADATRMQEIVGGLEQLAQTYQMRTRMWKCPPSTLQTPVEPKAAEAAPVPASVALAQIITPIATAPVLQSPVSPEPDLEKATPLTEKPATPVEQKDSHLHTSMYSTLALVAGFFLGSFTTLWALAPDMRVLANNLT
;
A
#
# COMPACT_ATOMS: atom_id res chain seq x y z
N MET A 1 -18.01 -53.98 33.54
CA MET A 1 -17.35 -53.57 32.29
C MET A 1 -17.96 -52.26 31.84
N GLY A 2 -17.38 -51.13 32.23
CA GLY A 2 -17.78 -49.80 31.78
C GLY A 2 -16.51 -48.99 31.56
N LEU A 3 -16.22 -48.65 30.31
CA LEU A 3 -15.05 -47.83 29.96
C LEU A 3 -15.38 -46.37 30.30
N PRO A 4 -14.51 -45.65 31.03
CA PRO A 4 -14.67 -44.21 31.20
C PRO A 4 -14.43 -43.53 29.86
N THR A 5 -15.44 -42.84 29.34
CA THR A 5 -15.31 -42.02 28.14
C THR A 5 -14.55 -40.75 28.52
N THR A 6 -13.25 -40.70 28.22
CA THR A 6 -12.45 -39.48 28.35
C THR A 6 -12.96 -38.44 27.34
N ALA A 7 -13.73 -37.48 27.84
CA ALA A 7 -14.10 -36.30 27.06
C ALA A 7 -12.82 -35.57 26.64
N THR A 8 -12.59 -35.50 25.33
CA THR A 8 -11.48 -34.73 24.77
C THR A 8 -11.73 -33.25 25.08
N PRO A 9 -10.77 -32.52 25.68
CA PRO A 9 -10.96 -31.10 25.91
C PRO A 9 -11.14 -30.41 24.57
N THR A 10 -12.25 -29.68 24.42
CA THR A 10 -12.47 -28.81 23.26
C THR A 10 -11.38 -27.74 23.30
N PRO A 11 -10.62 -27.49 22.22
CA PRO A 11 -9.61 -26.45 22.24
C PRO A 11 -10.28 -25.11 22.51
N GLU A 12 -9.89 -24.45 23.60
CA GLU A 12 -10.39 -23.12 23.93
C GLU A 12 -9.98 -22.15 22.83
N VAL A 13 -10.97 -21.72 22.04
CA VAL A 13 -10.78 -20.73 20.98
C VAL A 13 -10.38 -19.41 21.64
N SER A 14 -9.19 -18.90 21.31
CA SER A 14 -8.66 -17.67 21.91
C SER A 14 -9.62 -16.49 21.70
N VAL A 15 -9.59 -15.50 22.58
CA VAL A 15 -10.47 -14.31 22.45
C VAL A 15 -10.21 -13.59 21.11
N GLU A 16 -8.94 -13.53 20.70
CA GLU A 16 -8.51 -13.02 19.39
C GLU A 16 -9.05 -13.85 18.20
N ASP A 17 -9.31 -15.14 18.40
CA ASP A 17 -9.98 -15.97 17.40
C ASP A 17 -11.49 -15.72 17.34
N ARG A 18 -12.15 -15.53 18.49
CA ARG A 18 -13.60 -15.29 18.58
C ARG A 18 -14.01 -13.93 18.02
N ASN A 19 -13.17 -12.92 18.19
CA ASN A 19 -13.48 -11.53 17.82
C ASN A 19 -13.01 -11.16 16.40
N ALA A 20 -12.48 -12.11 15.62
CA ALA A 20 -11.94 -11.82 14.30
C ALA A 20 -13.02 -11.75 13.22
N LEU A 21 -12.95 -10.68 12.43
CA LEU A 21 -13.89 -10.46 11.34
C LEU A 21 -13.82 -11.57 10.28
N PRO A 22 -14.97 -12.09 9.82
CA PRO A 22 -15.01 -13.05 8.72
C PRO A 22 -14.63 -12.37 7.39
N GLN A 23 -14.45 -13.15 6.32
CA GLN A 23 -14.21 -12.60 4.97
C GLN A 23 -15.33 -11.68 4.46
N TYR A 24 -16.54 -11.89 4.97
CA TYR A 24 -17.80 -11.40 4.44
C TYR A 24 -18.80 -11.25 5.58
N GLY A 25 -19.47 -10.10 5.69
CA GLY A 25 -20.34 -9.82 6.84
C GLY A 25 -19.54 -9.49 8.09
N PHE A 26 -20.24 -9.50 9.23
CA PHE A 26 -19.65 -9.35 10.56
C PHE A 26 -19.86 -10.64 11.36
N GLY A 27 -19.18 -10.76 12.50
CA GLY A 27 -19.40 -11.83 13.47
C GLY A 27 -20.69 -11.63 14.29
N PRO A 28 -20.73 -12.08 15.56
CA PRO A 28 -21.83 -11.73 16.46
C PRO A 28 -21.91 -10.21 16.67
N ASP A 29 -20.76 -9.58 16.87
CA ASP A 29 -20.62 -8.15 17.11
C ASP A 29 -20.58 -7.33 15.81
N VAL A 30 -21.26 -6.19 15.82
CA VAL A 30 -21.29 -5.19 14.74
C VAL A 30 -20.99 -3.78 15.22
N GLU A 31 -20.81 -3.59 16.52
CA GLU A 31 -20.54 -2.27 17.11
C GLU A 31 -19.08 -1.90 16.85
N PHE A 32 -18.86 -0.66 16.45
CA PHE A 32 -17.52 -0.23 16.03
C PHE A 32 -16.49 -0.38 17.16
N GLU A 33 -16.85 0.05 18.37
CA GLU A 33 -15.97 0.06 19.55
C GLU A 33 -15.40 -1.34 19.87
N ASN A 34 -16.26 -2.37 19.88
CA ASN A 34 -15.88 -3.76 20.16
C ASN A 34 -14.97 -4.37 19.07
N LEU A 35 -15.12 -3.91 17.82
CA LEU A 35 -14.38 -4.47 16.66
C LEU A 35 -12.98 -3.86 16.49
N VAL A 36 -12.75 -2.66 16.99
CA VAL A 36 -11.43 -1.99 16.89
C VAL A 36 -10.35 -2.68 17.73
N GLU A 37 -10.73 -3.35 18.82
CA GLU A 37 -9.79 -4.10 19.65
C GLU A 37 -9.15 -5.26 18.86
N SER A 38 -9.93 -5.96 18.02
CA SER A 38 -9.48 -7.14 17.25
C SER A 38 -9.04 -6.82 15.81
N ASN A 39 -9.56 -5.75 15.20
CA ASN A 39 -9.11 -5.27 13.89
C ASN A 39 -8.96 -3.74 13.89
N PRO A 40 -7.76 -3.21 14.17
CA PRO A 40 -7.52 -1.77 14.26
C PRO A 40 -7.33 -1.09 12.90
N PHE A 41 -7.65 -1.74 11.78
CA PHE A 41 -7.42 -1.19 10.44
C PHE A 41 -8.71 -0.89 9.69
N LEU A 42 -8.84 0.37 9.27
CA LEU A 42 -9.82 0.80 8.29
C LEU A 42 -9.16 1.05 6.94
N PHE A 43 -9.84 0.65 5.87
CA PHE A 43 -9.40 0.78 4.49
C PHE A 43 -10.32 1.72 3.71
N ARG A 44 -9.73 2.62 2.93
CA ARG A 44 -10.48 3.56 2.09
C ARG A 44 -9.97 3.56 0.66
N VAL A 45 -10.83 3.18 -0.27
CA VAL A 45 -10.58 3.26 -1.72
C VAL A 45 -10.94 4.65 -2.22
N TYR A 46 -9.99 5.33 -2.86
CA TYR A 46 -10.20 6.68 -3.39
C TYR A 46 -9.28 6.98 -4.60
N THR A 47 -9.55 8.10 -5.25
CA THR A 47 -8.70 8.70 -6.27
C THR A 47 -8.00 9.89 -5.61
N PRO A 48 -6.66 9.89 -5.48
CA PRO A 48 -5.95 11.00 -4.87
C PRO A 48 -6.09 12.27 -5.72
N LYS A 49 -6.15 13.41 -5.03
CA LYS A 49 -5.94 14.73 -5.63
C LYS A 49 -4.46 15.08 -5.49
N GLU A 50 -3.96 15.98 -6.33
CA GLU A 50 -2.60 16.50 -6.15
C GLU A 50 -2.48 17.14 -4.75
N PRO A 51 -1.53 16.71 -3.91
CA PRO A 51 -1.39 17.26 -2.56
C PRO A 51 -0.90 18.70 -2.64
N SER A 52 -1.39 19.54 -1.73
CA SER A 52 -0.84 20.88 -1.53
C SER A 52 0.66 20.77 -1.18
N PRO A 53 1.54 21.61 -1.75
CA PRO A 53 2.95 21.66 -1.34
C PRO A 53 3.14 22.13 0.12
N PHE A 54 2.07 22.60 0.76
CA PHE A 54 2.04 23.04 2.16
C PHE A 54 1.26 22.10 3.09
N TYR A 55 0.91 20.89 2.64
CA TYR A 55 0.11 19.94 3.43
C TYR A 55 0.76 19.59 4.78
N ASP A 56 0.03 19.82 5.88
CA ASP A 56 0.41 19.37 7.21
C ASP A 56 -0.35 18.08 7.59
N ARG A 57 0.34 17.15 8.26
CA ARG A 57 -0.27 15.89 8.74
C ARG A 57 -1.29 16.11 9.86
N THR A 58 -1.30 17.29 10.50
CA THR A 58 -2.37 17.64 11.47
C THR A 58 -3.69 18.03 10.79
N GLU A 59 -3.66 18.38 9.50
CA GLU A 59 -4.85 18.70 8.71
C GLU A 59 -5.69 17.45 8.40
N PRO A 60 -6.98 17.63 8.05
CA PRO A 60 -7.81 16.55 7.53
C PRO A 60 -7.25 15.94 6.23
N TYR A 61 -6.99 14.63 6.24
CA TYR A 61 -6.63 13.89 5.02
C TYR A 61 -7.90 13.52 4.23
N PHE A 62 -8.96 13.14 4.94
CA PHE A 62 -10.28 12.88 4.35
C PHE A 62 -11.35 13.72 5.06
N ILE A 63 -12.19 14.37 4.27
CA ILE A 63 -13.29 15.22 4.76
C ILE A 63 -14.61 14.65 4.22
N GLY A 64 -15.62 14.58 5.09
CA GLY A 64 -16.99 14.21 4.72
C GLY A 64 -17.60 15.29 3.83
N PRO A 65 -18.30 14.94 2.72
CA PRO A 65 -18.71 15.90 1.69
C PRO A 65 -19.34 17.19 2.21
N ARG A 66 -20.25 17.10 3.19
CA ARG A 66 -20.93 18.25 3.80
C ARG A 66 -19.98 19.28 4.45
N PHE A 67 -18.84 18.87 4.98
CA PHE A 67 -17.89 19.75 5.66
C PHE A 67 -16.82 20.34 4.72
N ALA A 68 -16.76 19.91 3.46
CA ALA A 68 -15.70 20.32 2.54
C ALA A 68 -15.67 21.85 2.31
N GLU A 69 -16.83 22.51 2.35
CA GLU A 69 -16.96 23.96 2.24
C GLU A 69 -16.56 24.67 3.56
N ASP A 70 -16.98 24.13 4.71
CA ASP A 70 -16.62 24.66 6.04
C ASP A 70 -15.09 24.69 6.23
N PHE A 71 -14.40 23.59 5.91
CA PHE A 71 -12.94 23.49 5.97
C PHE A 71 -12.20 24.35 4.92
N ALA A 72 -12.83 24.64 3.78
CA ALA A 72 -12.23 25.50 2.75
C ALA A 72 -12.40 27.00 3.06
N SER A 73 -13.27 27.35 4.02
CA SER A 73 -13.51 28.74 4.42
C SER A 73 -12.43 29.27 5.37
N SER A 74 -12.08 30.56 5.24
CA SER A 74 -11.15 31.23 6.17
C SER A 74 -11.62 31.27 7.63
N SER A 75 -12.91 30.98 7.86
CA SER A 75 -13.53 30.70 9.16
C SER A 75 -12.92 29.50 9.88
N PHE A 76 -12.22 28.60 9.18
CA PHE A 76 -11.54 27.46 9.80
C PHE A 76 -10.52 27.85 10.89
N VAL A 77 -9.88 29.02 10.75
CA VAL A 77 -8.88 29.54 11.70
C VAL A 77 -9.51 30.54 12.70
N SER A 78 -10.71 31.05 12.43
CA SER A 78 -11.37 32.08 13.22
C SER A 78 -12.64 31.53 13.89
N GLN A 79 -12.53 31.31 15.20
CA GLN A 79 -13.49 30.61 16.06
C GLN A 79 -14.96 30.98 15.84
N ASP A 80 -15.83 29.95 15.81
CA ASP A 80 -17.12 30.03 16.48
C ASP A 80 -17.57 28.63 16.99
N ALA A 81 -18.15 28.57 18.19
CA ALA A 81 -18.29 27.31 18.93
C ALA A 81 -19.42 26.38 18.43
N SER A 82 -20.38 26.88 17.64
CA SER A 82 -21.53 26.06 17.21
C SER A 82 -21.25 25.15 16.01
N ASN A 83 -20.34 25.59 15.12
CA ASN A 83 -20.13 25.00 13.78
C ASN A 83 -18.72 24.40 13.59
N SER A 84 -17.91 24.32 14.65
CA SER A 84 -16.56 23.74 14.55
C SER A 84 -16.61 22.28 14.06
N PRO A 85 -15.84 21.89 13.02
CA PRO A 85 -15.76 20.50 12.57
C PRO A 85 -15.01 19.59 13.56
N TYR A 86 -14.43 20.16 14.62
CA TYR A 86 -13.84 19.45 15.75
C TYR A 86 -14.86 19.14 16.87
N ARG A 87 -16.12 19.54 16.72
CA ARG A 87 -17.20 19.19 17.66
C ARG A 87 -17.30 17.68 17.81
N SER A 88 -17.64 17.21 19.01
CA SER A 88 -18.08 15.81 19.21
C SER A 88 -19.22 15.49 18.24
N PRO A 89 -19.22 14.32 17.58
CA PRO A 89 -20.27 13.97 16.63
C PRO A 89 -21.64 14.01 17.32
N PRO A 90 -22.71 14.45 16.63
CA PRO A 90 -24.06 14.21 17.10
C PRO A 90 -24.31 12.70 17.20
N VAL A 91 -25.26 12.31 18.05
CA VAL A 91 -25.71 10.91 18.15
C VAL A 91 -26.12 10.44 16.77
N SER A 92 -25.38 9.48 16.21
CA SER A 92 -25.58 9.02 14.84
C SER A 92 -26.86 8.18 14.74
N THR A 93 -27.69 8.47 13.74
CA THR A 93 -29.04 7.91 13.61
C THR A 93 -29.21 6.98 12.41
N TYR A 94 -30.36 6.30 12.34
CA TYR A 94 -30.75 5.56 11.13
C TYR A 94 -30.82 6.47 9.88
N ALA A 95 -31.36 7.68 10.02
CA ALA A 95 -31.53 8.62 8.91
C ALA A 95 -30.17 9.07 8.33
N ASP A 96 -29.15 9.22 9.18
CA ASP A 96 -27.79 9.54 8.76
C ASP A 96 -27.17 8.43 7.88
N ALA A 97 -27.35 7.16 8.27
CA ALA A 97 -26.89 6.01 7.50
C ALA A 97 -27.64 5.90 6.16
N VAL A 98 -28.95 6.13 6.16
CA VAL A 98 -29.78 6.18 4.95
C VAL A 98 -29.29 7.27 3.98
N GLN A 99 -29.09 8.50 4.47
CA GLN A 99 -28.57 9.61 3.67
C GLN A 99 -27.17 9.33 3.11
N HIS A 100 -26.32 8.60 3.84
CA HIS A 100 -24.98 8.26 3.37
C HIS A 100 -24.95 7.14 2.32
N LEU A 101 -25.81 6.14 2.48
CA LEU A 101 -25.83 4.93 1.64
C LEU A 101 -26.67 5.10 0.37
N ASP A 102 -27.56 6.09 0.32
CA ASP A 102 -28.18 6.54 -0.91
C ASP A 102 -27.19 7.39 -1.74
N TRP A 103 -26.87 6.92 -2.95
CA TRP A 103 -25.98 7.63 -3.86
C TRP A 103 -26.47 9.03 -4.26
N THR A 104 -27.79 9.28 -4.20
CA THR A 104 -28.39 10.58 -4.56
C THR A 104 -28.17 11.65 -3.49
N SER A 105 -28.09 11.26 -2.21
CA SER A 105 -27.95 12.19 -1.08
C SER A 105 -26.60 12.11 -0.36
N ARG A 106 -25.75 11.14 -0.69
CA ARG A 106 -24.39 10.95 -0.13
C ARG A 106 -23.49 12.18 -0.21
N SER A 107 -23.64 13.03 -1.23
CA SER A 107 -22.93 14.31 -1.35
C SER A 107 -23.29 15.34 -0.28
N SER A 108 -24.45 15.20 0.35
CA SER A 108 -24.91 16.04 1.48
C SER A 108 -24.64 15.40 2.85
N SER A 109 -24.01 14.22 2.87
CA SER A 109 -23.76 13.46 4.09
C SER A 109 -22.50 13.93 4.82
N PRO A 110 -22.51 13.95 6.17
CA PRO A 110 -21.35 14.33 6.98
C PRO A 110 -20.25 13.24 7.10
N TYR A 111 -20.44 12.03 6.54
CA TYR A 111 -19.54 10.90 6.79
C TYR A 111 -18.51 10.63 5.70
N VAL A 112 -17.40 10.03 6.11
CA VAL A 112 -16.34 9.45 5.30
C VAL A 112 -16.48 7.93 5.37
N SER A 113 -16.85 7.28 4.26
CA SER A 113 -16.96 5.81 4.19
C SER A 113 -15.58 5.13 4.17
N THR A 114 -15.47 4.05 4.92
CA THR A 114 -14.29 3.21 5.12
C THR A 114 -14.75 1.75 5.34
N SER A 115 -13.83 0.78 5.34
CA SER A 115 -14.16 -0.64 5.49
C SER A 115 -13.16 -1.33 6.40
N PHE A 116 -13.58 -2.27 7.25
CA PHE A 116 -12.63 -3.13 7.97
C PHE A 116 -11.93 -4.18 7.08
N SER A 117 -12.43 -4.43 5.86
CA SER A 117 -11.92 -5.48 4.97
C SER A 117 -10.93 -4.94 3.94
N PHE A 118 -9.65 -5.30 4.11
CA PHE A 118 -8.61 -5.03 3.10
C PHE A 118 -8.95 -5.69 1.75
N ALA A 119 -9.57 -6.87 1.78
CA ALA A 119 -9.95 -7.61 0.57
C ALA A 119 -11.12 -6.96 -0.17
N TRP A 120 -12.09 -6.38 0.56
CA TRP A 120 -13.11 -5.52 -0.01
C TRP A 120 -12.46 -4.30 -0.67
N ALA A 121 -11.50 -3.65 -0.01
CA ALA A 121 -10.81 -2.51 -0.58
C ALA A 121 -10.05 -2.87 -1.87
N ILE A 122 -9.40 -4.03 -1.96
CA ILE A 122 -8.75 -4.52 -3.20
C ILE A 122 -9.79 -4.82 -4.29
N TRP A 123 -10.89 -5.49 -3.94
CA TRP A 123 -11.98 -5.84 -4.86
C TRP A 123 -12.69 -4.58 -5.42
N GLU A 124 -12.98 -3.60 -4.57
CA GLU A 124 -13.60 -2.32 -4.93
C GLU A 124 -12.63 -1.41 -5.71
N ALA A 125 -11.34 -1.38 -5.34
CA ALA A 125 -10.32 -0.62 -6.07
C ALA A 125 -10.12 -1.16 -7.49
N THR A 126 -10.04 -2.49 -7.65
CA THR A 126 -10.00 -3.12 -8.98
C THR A 126 -11.28 -2.84 -9.77
N ARG A 127 -12.47 -2.89 -9.14
CA ARG A 127 -13.73 -2.50 -9.78
C ARG A 127 -13.69 -1.08 -10.34
N ARG A 128 -13.25 -0.10 -9.54
CA ARG A 128 -13.15 1.32 -9.95
C ARG A 128 -12.11 1.53 -11.03
N TYR A 129 -10.98 0.83 -10.97
CA TYR A 129 -9.96 0.91 -12.02
C TYR A 129 -10.52 0.47 -13.39
N HIS A 130 -11.29 -0.61 -13.44
CA HIS A 130 -11.93 -1.10 -14.68
C HIS A 130 -13.08 -0.20 -15.18
N HIS A 131 -13.84 0.43 -14.28
CA HIS A 131 -14.98 1.28 -14.67
C HIS A 131 -14.60 2.75 -14.95
N GLY A 132 -13.32 3.12 -14.80
CA GLY A 132 -12.74 4.33 -15.39
C GLY A 132 -12.98 5.66 -14.67
N VAL A 133 -12.10 6.01 -13.70
CA VAL A 133 -11.82 7.41 -13.32
C VAL A 133 -10.34 7.58 -12.98
N LYS A 134 -9.49 7.76 -14.01
CA LYS A 134 -8.01 7.86 -13.93
C LYS A 134 -7.33 6.58 -13.38
N HIS A 135 -6.15 6.23 -13.88
CA HIS A 135 -5.38 5.08 -13.39
C HIS A 135 -4.73 5.30 -11.99
N SER A 136 -5.05 6.42 -11.35
CA SER A 136 -4.71 6.77 -9.97
C SER A 136 -5.83 6.30 -9.02
N VAL A 137 -5.86 5.01 -8.69
CA VAL A 137 -6.68 4.48 -7.59
C VAL A 137 -5.74 4.08 -6.47
N GLU A 138 -6.00 4.58 -5.26
CA GLU A 138 -5.23 4.26 -4.06
C GLU A 138 -6.11 3.63 -2.98
N ILE A 139 -5.45 2.85 -2.12
CA ILE A 139 -6.02 2.31 -0.89
C ILE A 139 -5.27 2.96 0.27
N ALA A 140 -5.98 3.79 1.04
CA ALA A 140 -5.49 4.30 2.30
C ALA A 140 -5.78 3.30 3.43
N VAL A 141 -4.81 3.16 4.34
CA VAL A 141 -4.90 2.40 5.59
C VAL A 141 -4.93 3.40 6.73
N ILE A 142 -5.94 3.29 7.58
CA ILE A 142 -6.28 4.23 8.64
C ILE A 142 -6.31 3.46 9.96
N ASP A 143 -5.69 4.03 10.99
CA ASP A 143 -5.83 3.53 12.36
C ASP A 143 -7.26 3.77 12.86
N ALA A 144 -7.99 2.68 13.09
CA ALA A 144 -9.36 2.69 13.59
C ALA A 144 -9.44 3.23 15.04
N ARG A 145 -8.38 3.02 15.84
CA ARG A 145 -8.29 3.48 17.24
C ARG A 145 -8.32 5.02 17.28
N ALA A 146 -7.59 5.66 16.38
CA ALA A 146 -7.50 7.11 16.25
C ALA A 146 -8.82 7.81 15.82
N VAL A 147 -9.82 7.06 15.32
CA VAL A 147 -11.14 7.61 14.93
C VAL A 147 -12.29 7.09 15.80
N CYS A 148 -12.02 6.39 16.89
CA CYS A 148 -13.04 5.65 17.63
C CYS A 148 -14.22 6.51 18.13
N GLY A 149 -13.96 7.65 18.76
CA GLY A 149 -14.99 8.59 19.22
C GLY A 149 -15.80 9.32 18.12
N ARG A 150 -15.72 8.88 16.86
CA ARG A 150 -16.45 9.43 15.70
C ARG A 150 -16.74 8.43 14.58
N ALA A 151 -16.44 7.15 14.78
CA ALA A 151 -16.66 6.10 13.79
C ALA A 151 -17.77 5.15 14.27
N VAL A 152 -18.58 4.68 13.33
CA VAL A 152 -19.71 3.78 13.61
C VAL A 152 -19.89 2.84 12.43
N THR A 153 -20.25 1.57 12.64
CA THR A 153 -20.55 0.70 11.50
C THR A 153 -21.90 1.07 10.92
N ALA A 154 -22.01 1.08 9.59
CA ALA A 154 -23.28 1.36 8.93
C ALA A 154 -24.36 0.35 9.34
N VAL A 155 -23.97 -0.91 9.59
CA VAL A 155 -24.88 -1.99 10.02
C VAL A 155 -25.46 -1.73 11.41
N GLU A 156 -24.67 -1.20 12.35
CA GLU A 156 -25.12 -0.82 13.68
C GLU A 156 -26.26 0.22 13.62
N LEU A 157 -26.08 1.28 12.81
CA LEU A 157 -27.11 2.31 12.60
C LEU A 157 -28.35 1.76 11.89
N LEU A 158 -28.19 0.90 10.88
CA LEU A 158 -29.31 0.30 10.17
C LEU A 158 -30.12 -0.64 11.07
N ARG A 159 -29.48 -1.36 12.01
CA ARG A 159 -30.18 -2.26 12.96
C ARG A 159 -31.02 -1.51 14.00
N LYS A 160 -30.71 -0.25 14.31
CA LYS A 160 -31.46 0.60 15.25
C LYS A 160 -32.84 1.04 14.72
N ALA A 161 -33.18 0.76 13.46
CA ALA A 161 -34.44 1.18 12.85
C ALA A 161 -35.63 0.25 13.19
N ASP A 162 -36.68 0.82 13.78
CA ASP A 162 -37.97 0.15 13.94
C ASP A 162 -38.55 -0.29 12.58
N PRO A 163 -39.19 -1.47 12.46
CA PRO A 163 -39.67 -1.99 11.18
C PRO A 163 -40.61 -1.08 10.38
N LYS A 164 -41.29 -0.14 11.06
CA LYS A 164 -42.24 0.82 10.46
C LYS A 164 -41.55 2.02 9.80
N ASP A 165 -40.37 2.40 10.30
CA ASP A 165 -39.65 3.61 9.88
C ASP A 165 -38.55 3.30 8.84
N ARG A 166 -38.46 2.04 8.40
CA ARG A 166 -37.47 1.58 7.42
C ARG A 166 -37.81 2.08 6.02
N HIS A 167 -36.84 2.73 5.39
CA HIS A 167 -36.88 3.06 3.98
C HIS A 167 -37.00 1.80 3.10
N GLN A 168 -37.62 1.92 1.91
CA GLN A 168 -37.80 0.81 0.97
C GLN A 168 -36.50 0.08 0.61
N ASP A 169 -35.38 0.80 0.47
CA ASP A 169 -34.06 0.25 0.16
C ASP A 169 -33.29 -0.27 1.40
N HIS A 170 -33.88 -0.26 2.60
CA HIS A 170 -33.22 -0.67 3.86
C HIS A 170 -32.45 -1.99 3.74
N TRP A 171 -33.08 -3.04 3.17
CA TRP A 171 -32.45 -4.36 3.06
C TRP A 171 -31.33 -4.43 2.02
N LYS A 172 -31.35 -3.57 1.01
CA LYS A 172 -30.26 -3.42 0.01
C LYS A 172 -29.07 -2.74 0.64
N TRP A 173 -29.29 -1.67 1.40
CA TRP A 173 -28.23 -0.97 2.16
C TRP A 173 -27.65 -1.84 3.28
N CYS A 174 -28.50 -2.53 4.05
CA CYS A 174 -28.07 -3.45 5.10
C CYS A 174 -27.21 -4.58 4.53
N ARG A 175 -27.60 -5.17 3.39
CA ARG A 175 -26.78 -6.14 2.68
C ARG A 175 -25.43 -5.54 2.27
N TYR A 176 -25.43 -4.41 1.54
CA TYR A 176 -24.19 -3.78 1.09
C TYR A 176 -23.24 -3.43 2.24
N ALA A 177 -23.76 -2.86 3.34
CA ALA A 177 -22.99 -2.52 4.53
C ALA A 177 -22.40 -3.74 5.24
N LEU A 178 -23.13 -4.87 5.28
CA LEU A 178 -22.62 -6.17 5.74
C LEU A 178 -21.51 -6.69 4.81
N GLU A 179 -21.74 -6.73 3.49
CA GLU A 179 -20.78 -7.21 2.51
C GLU A 179 -19.46 -6.43 2.57
N ALA A 180 -19.57 -5.11 2.66
CA ALA A 180 -18.45 -4.17 2.68
C ALA A 180 -17.75 -4.04 4.04
N GLN A 181 -18.31 -4.57 5.12
CA GLN A 181 -17.92 -4.22 6.49
C GLN A 181 -17.81 -2.70 6.67
N ASP A 182 -18.86 -1.98 6.22
CA ASP A 182 -18.82 -0.53 6.01
C ASP A 182 -18.85 0.25 7.32
N VAL A 183 -17.93 1.20 7.43
CA VAL A 183 -17.70 2.06 8.61
C VAL A 183 -17.77 3.52 8.18
N LEU A 184 -18.62 4.26 8.86
CA LEU A 184 -18.88 5.67 8.60
C LEU A 184 -18.15 6.50 9.66
N VAL A 185 -17.14 7.27 9.23
CA VAL A 185 -16.43 8.20 10.12
C VAL A 185 -17.03 9.60 9.97
N TRP A 186 -17.58 10.16 11.04
CA TRP A 186 -18.21 11.47 11.01
C TRP A 186 -17.16 12.60 10.88
N GLY A 187 -17.48 13.62 10.08
CA GLY A 187 -16.64 14.82 9.97
C GLY A 187 -15.44 14.60 9.07
N TYR A 188 -14.35 14.12 9.67
CA TYR A 188 -13.06 14.01 8.98
C TYR A 188 -12.16 12.92 9.59
N ILE A 189 -11.15 12.52 8.83
CA ILE A 189 -10.04 11.65 9.25
C ILE A 189 -8.75 12.48 9.22
N PRO A 190 -8.05 12.70 10.35
CA PRO A 190 -6.81 13.48 10.37
C PRO A 190 -5.67 12.74 9.66
N GLY A 191 -4.71 13.49 9.11
CA GLY A 191 -3.51 12.93 8.50
C GLY A 191 -2.62 12.10 9.43
N THR A 192 -2.74 12.29 10.74
CA THR A 192 -2.08 11.45 11.75
C THR A 192 -2.71 10.07 11.91
N ALA A 193 -4.01 9.90 11.60
CA ALA A 193 -4.69 8.61 11.62
C ALA A 193 -4.50 7.82 10.31
N VAL A 194 -4.16 8.49 9.21
CA VAL A 194 -3.80 7.81 7.96
C VAL A 194 -2.36 7.30 8.07
N LEU A 195 -2.23 5.99 8.29
CA LEU A 195 -0.93 5.32 8.35
C LEU A 195 -0.22 5.48 6.99
N ALA A 196 -0.86 5.02 5.93
CA ALA A 196 -0.31 5.07 4.57
C ALA A 196 -1.41 5.15 3.51
N SER A 197 -1.05 5.65 2.31
CA SER A 197 -1.84 5.47 1.10
C SER A 197 -0.97 4.86 0.00
N ILE A 198 -1.48 3.85 -0.69
CA ILE A 198 -0.73 3.02 -1.63
C ILE A 198 -1.47 2.90 -2.96
N PRO A 199 -0.80 3.15 -4.10
CA PRO A 199 -1.35 2.87 -5.43
C PRO A 199 -1.75 1.41 -5.60
N LEU A 200 -2.95 1.19 -6.15
CA LEU A 200 -3.48 -0.16 -6.43
C LEU A 200 -2.47 -1.00 -7.20
N SER A 201 -1.81 -0.42 -8.21
CA SER A 201 -0.78 -1.11 -9.01
C SER A 201 0.34 -1.73 -8.17
N GLN A 202 0.75 -1.10 -7.07
CA GLN A 202 1.74 -1.67 -6.15
C GLN A 202 1.13 -2.83 -5.36
N VAL A 203 -0.07 -2.65 -4.80
CA VAL A 203 -0.80 -3.68 -4.04
C VAL A 203 -0.99 -4.96 -4.87
N LEU A 204 -1.39 -4.85 -6.14
CA LEU A 204 -1.60 -6.01 -7.02
C LEU A 204 -0.34 -6.88 -7.19
N THR A 205 0.86 -6.29 -7.18
CA THR A 205 2.12 -7.07 -7.26
C THR A 205 2.43 -7.87 -5.99
N LYS A 206 1.77 -7.56 -4.87
CA LYS A 206 2.04 -8.12 -3.53
C LYS A 206 0.94 -9.07 -3.02
N LEU A 207 -0.09 -9.34 -3.83
CA LEU A 207 -1.16 -10.28 -3.49
C LEU A 207 -0.65 -11.73 -3.34
N PRO A 208 -1.15 -12.50 -2.35
CA PRO A 208 -0.98 -13.95 -2.25
C PRO A 208 -1.34 -14.71 -3.53
N SER A 209 -0.78 -15.89 -3.76
CA SER A 209 -0.89 -16.61 -5.04
C SER A 209 -2.29 -17.12 -5.36
N TYR A 210 -3.14 -17.37 -4.36
CA TYR A 210 -4.55 -17.72 -4.58
C TYR A 210 -5.41 -16.57 -5.15
N PHE A 211 -4.95 -15.31 -5.06
CA PHE A 211 -5.56 -14.17 -5.75
C PHE A 211 -5.17 -14.06 -7.23
N LEU A 212 -4.26 -14.90 -7.72
CA LEU A 212 -3.72 -14.84 -9.07
C LEU A 212 -4.25 -15.99 -9.93
N CYS A 213 -4.18 -15.85 -11.25
CA CYS A 213 -4.38 -16.96 -12.19
C CYS A 213 -3.12 -17.84 -12.23
N ALA A 214 -3.29 -19.16 -12.09
CA ALA A 214 -2.19 -20.12 -12.16
C ALA A 214 -1.49 -20.09 -13.52
N ASP A 215 -2.26 -19.94 -14.60
CA ASP A 215 -1.79 -19.98 -15.99
C ASP A 215 -1.45 -18.59 -16.56
N SER A 216 -1.33 -17.55 -15.73
CA SER A 216 -0.81 -16.27 -16.22
C SER A 216 0.70 -16.39 -16.42
N SER A 217 1.13 -16.59 -17.67
CA SER A 217 2.50 -16.27 -18.08
C SER A 217 2.83 -14.82 -17.67
N ASP A 218 4.08 -14.56 -17.29
CA ASP A 218 4.53 -13.20 -16.94
C ASP A 218 4.45 -12.21 -18.13
N THR A 219 4.07 -12.68 -19.32
CA THR A 219 3.79 -11.89 -20.53
C THR A 219 2.47 -11.11 -20.50
N LYS A 220 1.70 -11.17 -19.40
CA LYS A 220 0.59 -10.21 -19.18
C LYS A 220 1.16 -8.92 -18.58
N ASP A 221 1.48 -7.97 -19.44
CA ASP A 221 2.15 -6.69 -19.10
C ASP A 221 1.44 -5.85 -18.02
N SER A 222 0.16 -6.09 -17.75
CA SER A 222 -0.62 -5.41 -16.71
C SER A 222 -0.85 -6.29 -15.47
N PRO A 223 -0.55 -5.82 -14.25
CA PRO A 223 -0.86 -6.52 -13.00
C PRO A 223 -2.33 -6.95 -12.85
N LEU A 224 -3.27 -6.22 -13.47
CA LEU A 224 -4.70 -6.54 -13.49
C LEU A 224 -5.00 -7.83 -14.27
N GLY A 225 -4.26 -8.08 -15.36
CA GLY A 225 -4.46 -9.28 -16.18
C GLY A 225 -4.06 -10.58 -15.47
N ARG A 226 -3.28 -10.49 -14.38
CA ARG A 226 -2.82 -11.61 -13.56
C ARG A 226 -3.83 -12.02 -12.49
N LEU A 227 -4.86 -11.20 -12.24
CA LEU A 227 -5.82 -11.43 -11.16
C LEU A 227 -6.70 -12.64 -11.44
N GLY A 228 -7.06 -13.32 -10.35
CA GLY A 228 -7.93 -14.50 -10.38
C GLY A 228 -9.38 -14.19 -10.71
N TRP A 229 -9.80 -12.95 -10.51
CA TRP A 229 -11.10 -12.42 -10.91
C TRP A 229 -10.88 -11.34 -11.97
N ASP A 230 -11.85 -11.19 -12.86
CA ASP A 230 -11.83 -10.18 -13.92
C ASP A 230 -13.21 -9.52 -14.01
N TYR A 231 -13.23 -8.19 -14.04
CA TYR A 231 -14.43 -7.36 -14.18
C TYR A 231 -14.88 -7.16 -15.63
N MET A 232 -14.01 -7.45 -16.61
CA MET A 232 -14.30 -7.29 -18.02
C MET A 232 -15.18 -8.45 -18.54
N THR A 233 -14.86 -9.68 -18.16
CA THR A 233 -15.61 -10.89 -18.57
C THR A 233 -16.83 -11.20 -17.70
N LYS A 234 -16.80 -10.87 -16.40
CA LYS A 234 -17.91 -11.10 -15.47
C LYS A 234 -17.94 -9.98 -14.44
N LYS A 235 -19.12 -9.62 -13.91
CA LYS A 235 -19.22 -8.75 -12.73
C LYS A 235 -19.47 -9.64 -11.50
N PRO A 236 -18.44 -10.24 -10.86
CA PRO A 236 -18.65 -11.04 -9.66
C PRO A 236 -19.21 -10.16 -8.54
N SER A 237 -20.11 -10.71 -7.71
CA SER A 237 -20.40 -10.09 -6.41
C SER A 237 -19.21 -10.30 -5.47
N TYR A 238 -19.10 -9.47 -4.43
CA TYR A 238 -18.05 -9.67 -3.42
C TYR A 238 -18.18 -11.03 -2.73
N ARG A 239 -19.42 -11.51 -2.50
CA ARG A 239 -19.69 -12.87 -2.02
C ARG A 239 -19.06 -13.95 -2.91
N GLN A 240 -19.25 -13.85 -4.23
CA GLN A 240 -18.66 -14.81 -5.18
C GLN A 240 -17.14 -14.73 -5.16
N PHE A 241 -16.57 -13.53 -5.10
CA PHE A 241 -15.13 -13.33 -4.97
C PHE A 241 -14.56 -14.02 -3.71
N CYS A 242 -15.18 -13.84 -2.53
CA CYS A 242 -14.73 -14.53 -1.31
C CYS A 242 -14.78 -16.06 -1.44
N GLN A 243 -15.83 -16.60 -2.08
CA GLN A 243 -15.96 -18.03 -2.35
C GLN A 243 -14.87 -18.51 -3.31
N ASP A 244 -14.69 -17.85 -4.46
CA ASP A 244 -13.69 -18.20 -5.47
C ASP A 244 -12.26 -18.17 -4.91
N MET A 245 -11.93 -17.17 -4.08
CA MET A 245 -10.61 -17.05 -3.45
C MET A 245 -10.39 -18.13 -2.37
N SER A 246 -11.42 -18.45 -1.58
CA SER A 246 -11.37 -19.53 -0.60
C SER A 246 -11.20 -20.90 -1.24
N GLU A 247 -11.92 -21.18 -2.32
CA GLU A 247 -11.75 -22.42 -3.09
C GLU A 247 -10.34 -22.54 -3.68
N ARG A 248 -9.77 -21.45 -4.21
CA ARG A 248 -8.39 -21.43 -4.72
C ARG A 248 -7.39 -21.69 -3.60
N PHE A 249 -7.56 -21.06 -2.44
CA PHE A 249 -6.73 -21.29 -1.27
C PHE A 249 -6.79 -22.76 -0.81
N LEU A 250 -7.98 -23.36 -0.75
CA LEU A 250 -8.16 -24.78 -0.40
C LEU A 250 -7.51 -25.74 -1.39
N ARG A 251 -7.50 -25.40 -2.69
CA ARG A 251 -6.83 -26.17 -3.75
C ARG A 251 -5.29 -26.06 -3.73
N LEU A 252 -4.70 -25.13 -2.96
CA LEU A 252 -3.25 -25.03 -2.84
C LEU A 252 -2.66 -26.14 -1.95
N PRO A 253 -1.49 -26.69 -2.29
CA PRO A 253 -0.69 -27.53 -1.39
C PRO A 253 -0.43 -26.86 -0.04
N ALA A 254 -0.27 -27.65 1.02
CA ALA A 254 -0.05 -27.15 2.39
C ALA A 254 1.12 -26.15 2.46
N ASP A 255 2.26 -26.47 1.85
CA ASP A 255 3.45 -25.59 1.80
C ASP A 255 3.14 -24.22 1.15
N ARG A 256 2.28 -24.20 0.12
CA ARG A 256 1.86 -22.97 -0.57
C ARG A 256 0.89 -22.16 0.29
N ARG A 257 -0.04 -22.82 0.99
CA ARG A 257 -0.91 -22.15 1.97
C ARG A 257 -0.12 -21.56 3.13
N LEU A 258 0.84 -22.30 3.70
CA LEU A 258 1.70 -21.84 4.78
C LEU A 258 2.55 -20.64 4.33
N ARG A 259 3.20 -20.72 3.17
CA ARG A 259 3.97 -19.60 2.60
C ARG A 259 3.10 -18.35 2.35
N ASP A 260 1.91 -18.53 1.80
CA ASP A 260 1.02 -17.41 1.48
C ASP A 260 0.39 -16.77 2.73
N THR A 261 0.19 -17.55 3.81
CA THR A 261 -0.29 -17.05 5.10
C THR A 261 0.81 -16.48 6.00
N THR A 262 2.09 -16.78 5.72
CA THR A 262 3.26 -16.22 6.43
C THR A 262 3.94 -15.12 5.63
N ALA A 263 4.91 -15.46 4.77
CA ALA A 263 5.63 -14.49 3.95
C ALA A 263 4.71 -13.71 2.99
N GLY A 264 3.64 -14.34 2.50
CA GLY A 264 2.65 -13.70 1.63
C GLY A 264 1.84 -12.62 2.34
N SER A 265 1.39 -12.87 3.58
CA SER A 265 0.63 -11.91 4.39
C SER A 265 1.50 -10.74 4.84
N VAL A 266 2.71 -11.01 5.34
CA VAL A 266 3.70 -9.99 5.71
C VAL A 266 4.07 -9.11 4.52
N ARG A 267 4.28 -9.70 3.33
CA ARG A 267 4.58 -8.94 2.09
C ARG A 267 3.44 -8.00 1.70
N LEU A 268 2.18 -8.40 1.89
CA LEU A 268 1.02 -7.55 1.61
C LEU A 268 0.82 -6.48 2.70
N ALA A 269 0.99 -6.82 3.98
CA ALA A 269 0.94 -5.88 5.10
C ALA A 269 2.01 -4.78 4.98
N LEU A 270 3.26 -5.16 4.72
CA LEU A 270 4.36 -4.22 4.45
C LEU A 270 4.11 -3.39 3.20
N CYS A 271 3.42 -3.92 2.19
CA CYS A 271 3.03 -3.12 1.04
C CYS A 271 2.02 -2.04 1.42
N HIS A 272 0.99 -2.43 2.18
CA HIS A 272 -0.07 -1.54 2.68
C HIS A 272 0.45 -0.43 3.60
N LEU A 273 1.46 -0.71 4.43
CA LEU A 273 2.03 0.21 5.40
C LEU A 273 3.37 0.84 4.96
N ARG A 274 3.78 0.68 3.69
CA ARG A 274 5.18 0.89 3.27
C ARG A 274 5.80 2.25 3.65
N PRO A 275 5.20 3.42 3.34
CA PRO A 275 5.79 4.72 3.68
C PRO A 275 5.91 4.92 5.19
N TRP A 276 4.87 4.53 5.92
CA TRP A 276 4.79 4.60 7.38
C TRP A 276 5.84 3.74 8.06
N PHE A 277 5.96 2.48 7.65
CA PHE A 277 6.92 1.53 8.21
C PHE A 277 8.36 1.98 7.97
N HIS A 278 8.70 2.45 6.76
CA HIS A 278 10.04 2.96 6.47
C HIS A 278 10.40 4.24 7.24
N GLU A 279 9.41 5.04 7.66
CA GLU A 279 9.62 6.21 8.52
C GLU A 279 9.73 5.80 10.00
N LEU A 280 8.79 4.99 10.48
CA LEU A 280 8.66 4.67 11.89
C LEU A 280 9.67 3.63 12.36
N ALA A 281 10.10 2.67 11.53
CA ALA A 281 11.11 1.67 11.92
C ALA A 281 12.45 2.28 12.38
N LEU A 282 12.74 3.53 12.01
CA LEU A 282 13.90 4.29 12.48
C LEU A 282 13.67 5.04 13.80
N LYS A 283 12.41 5.38 14.11
CA LYS A 283 12.01 6.22 15.25
C LYS A 283 11.48 5.38 16.42
N ASP A 284 10.59 4.44 16.12
CA ASP A 284 9.97 3.49 17.03
C ASP A 284 9.82 2.13 16.31
N PHE A 285 10.85 1.30 16.47
CA PHE A 285 10.89 -0.01 15.83
C PHE A 285 9.84 -0.98 16.39
N THR A 286 9.51 -0.87 17.67
CA THR A 286 8.57 -1.77 18.34
C THR A 286 7.15 -1.51 17.84
N THR A 287 6.69 -0.25 17.82
CA THR A 287 5.37 0.06 17.25
C THR A 287 5.31 -0.26 15.75
N ALA A 288 6.36 0.06 14.98
CA ALA A 288 6.41 -0.26 13.56
C ALA A 288 6.26 -1.76 13.26
N THR A 289 6.95 -2.63 14.02
CA THR A 289 6.88 -4.08 13.85
C THR A 289 5.56 -4.67 14.38
N VAL A 290 5.06 -4.22 15.53
CA VAL A 290 3.77 -4.67 16.09
C VAL A 290 2.62 -4.38 15.13
N THR A 291 2.48 -3.15 14.63
CA THR A 291 1.37 -2.79 13.72
C THR A 291 1.44 -3.53 12.38
N VAL A 292 2.63 -3.82 11.85
CA VAL A 292 2.76 -4.68 10.66
C VAL A 292 2.37 -6.13 10.98
N CYS A 293 2.68 -6.65 12.17
CA CYS A 293 2.23 -7.98 12.59
C CYS A 293 0.70 -8.04 12.73
N GLU A 294 0.08 -7.06 13.41
CA GLU A 294 -1.39 -6.95 13.52
C GLU A 294 -2.06 -7.04 12.14
N LEU A 295 -1.59 -6.26 11.15
CA LEU A 295 -2.13 -6.28 9.79
C LEU A 295 -1.83 -7.60 9.06
N ALA A 296 -0.63 -8.16 9.23
CA ALA A 296 -0.27 -9.45 8.64
C ALA A 296 -1.16 -10.58 9.18
N PHE A 297 -1.54 -10.56 10.46
CA PHE A 297 -2.48 -11.53 11.02
C PHE A 297 -3.89 -11.39 10.43
N VAL A 298 -4.41 -10.18 10.28
CA VAL A 298 -5.70 -9.94 9.59
C VAL A 298 -5.68 -10.52 8.18
N ILE A 299 -4.58 -10.34 7.43
CA ILE A 299 -4.42 -10.87 6.08
C ILE A 299 -4.26 -12.41 6.07
N ALA A 300 -3.44 -12.96 6.97
CA ALA A 300 -3.15 -14.39 7.07
C ALA A 300 -4.42 -15.21 7.38
N ARG A 301 -5.29 -14.67 8.23
CA ARG A 301 -6.52 -15.32 8.70
C ARG A 301 -7.67 -15.19 7.70
N TRP A 302 -7.59 -14.28 6.73
CA TRP A 302 -8.69 -13.98 5.81
C TRP A 302 -9.11 -15.21 4.99
N SER A 303 -8.21 -15.87 4.26
CA SER A 303 -8.57 -16.99 3.37
C SER A 303 -9.04 -18.26 4.11
N GLY A 304 -8.84 -18.33 5.43
CA GLY A 304 -9.35 -19.40 6.27
C GLY A 304 -8.91 -19.25 7.72
N GLN A 305 -9.77 -18.71 8.58
CA GLN A 305 -9.48 -18.56 10.02
C GLN A 305 -9.14 -19.91 10.68
N TRP A 306 -9.81 -21.00 10.26
CA TRP A 306 -9.54 -22.36 10.71
C TRP A 306 -8.09 -22.80 10.45
N TRP A 307 -7.52 -22.44 9.29
CA TRP A 307 -6.15 -22.79 8.90
C TRP A 307 -5.14 -22.06 9.80
N ALA A 308 -5.35 -20.77 10.06
CA ALA A 308 -4.47 -20.01 10.94
C ALA A 308 -4.48 -20.56 12.39
N ARG A 309 -5.63 -21.01 12.86
CA ARG A 309 -5.80 -21.64 14.19
C ARG A 309 -5.18 -23.04 14.28
N GLU A 310 -5.20 -23.81 13.19
CA GLU A 310 -4.58 -25.15 13.12
C GLU A 310 -3.06 -25.11 12.92
N HIS A 311 -2.51 -23.95 12.50
CA HIS A 311 -1.09 -23.72 12.23
C HIS A 311 -0.52 -22.60 13.12
N PRO A 312 -0.33 -22.84 14.44
CA PRO A 312 0.19 -21.83 15.37
C PRO A 312 1.61 -21.36 15.04
N GLU A 313 2.37 -22.08 14.22
CA GLU A 313 3.65 -21.63 13.69
C GLU A 313 3.54 -20.38 12.81
N ILE A 314 2.36 -20.08 12.23
CA ILE A 314 2.14 -18.84 11.46
C ILE A 314 2.40 -17.61 12.33
N ASP A 315 2.00 -17.66 13.60
CA ASP A 315 2.12 -16.57 14.56
C ASP A 315 3.58 -16.19 14.84
N SER A 316 4.44 -17.18 15.08
CA SER A 316 5.88 -16.98 15.31
C SER A 316 6.63 -16.66 14.01
N LEU A 317 6.27 -17.28 12.88
CA LEU A 317 6.87 -17.01 11.57
C LEU A 317 6.58 -15.58 11.09
N VAL A 318 5.34 -15.09 11.23
CA VAL A 318 4.99 -13.71 10.87
C VAL A 318 5.81 -12.71 11.68
N ARG A 319 5.88 -12.83 13.02
CA ARG A 319 6.69 -11.91 13.84
C ARG A 319 8.17 -11.98 13.49
N CYS A 320 8.70 -13.18 13.26
CA CYS A 320 10.10 -13.38 12.87
C CYS A 320 10.42 -12.69 11.52
N ILE A 321 9.60 -12.90 10.49
CA ILE A 321 9.79 -12.29 9.17
C ILE A 321 9.67 -10.76 9.25
N VAL A 322 8.69 -10.22 9.99
CA VAL A 322 8.52 -8.78 10.18
C VAL A 322 9.72 -8.16 10.90
N HIS A 323 10.24 -8.81 11.94
CA HIS A 323 11.42 -8.34 12.66
C HIS A 323 12.67 -8.36 11.79
N ILE A 324 12.92 -9.45 11.04
CA ILE A 324 14.07 -9.55 10.12
C ILE A 324 13.99 -8.45 9.05
N VAL A 325 12.86 -8.32 8.35
CA VAL A 325 12.69 -7.29 7.31
C VAL A 325 12.78 -5.88 7.91
N GLY A 326 12.34 -5.69 9.15
CA GLY A 326 12.48 -4.44 9.88
C GLY A 326 13.93 -4.05 10.15
N GLU A 327 14.74 -4.98 10.68
CA GLU A 327 16.18 -4.74 10.90
C GLU A 327 16.92 -4.49 9.57
N GLU A 328 16.62 -5.25 8.51
CA GLU A 328 17.16 -4.99 7.16
C GLU A 328 16.80 -3.58 6.65
N VAL A 329 15.58 -3.09 6.90
CA VAL A 329 15.18 -1.72 6.55
C VAL A 329 15.95 -0.68 7.37
N ARG A 330 16.20 -0.93 8.66
CA ARG A 330 17.01 -0.05 9.51
C ARG A 330 18.45 0.03 9.03
N GLU A 331 19.07 -1.11 8.76
CA GLU A 331 20.46 -1.17 8.31
C GLU A 331 20.63 -0.58 6.92
N ALA A 332 19.75 -0.89 5.96
CA ALA A 332 19.77 -0.28 4.63
C ALA A 332 19.66 1.26 4.70
N ARG A 333 18.85 1.79 5.62
CA ARG A 333 18.75 3.23 5.88
C ARG A 333 20.00 3.81 6.54
N ARG A 334 20.65 3.08 7.46
CA ARG A 334 21.92 3.47 8.08
C ARG A 334 23.05 3.55 7.06
N VAL A 335 23.15 2.56 6.17
CA VAL A 335 24.11 2.52 5.06
C VAL A 335 23.86 3.67 4.07
N GLN A 336 22.60 3.92 3.70
CA GLN A 336 22.24 5.05 2.84
C GLN A 336 22.64 6.40 3.46
N ALA A 337 22.35 6.62 4.75
CA ALA A 337 22.71 7.85 5.46
C ALA A 337 24.24 8.06 5.52
N LEU A 338 25.02 6.99 5.68
CA LEU A 338 26.47 7.05 5.63
C LEU A 338 26.98 7.42 4.24
N ALA A 339 26.43 6.82 3.18
CA ALA A 339 26.79 7.11 1.79
C ALA A 339 26.46 8.56 1.40
N ASP A 340 25.29 9.07 1.82
CA ASP A 340 24.90 10.45 1.59
C ASP A 340 25.78 11.44 2.39
N ALA A 341 26.19 11.10 3.62
CA ALA A 341 27.13 11.91 4.40
C ALA A 341 28.51 11.99 3.73
N THR A 342 29.05 10.88 3.23
CA THR A 342 30.32 10.87 2.46
C THR A 342 30.21 11.75 1.22
N ARG A 343 29.13 11.61 0.43
CA ARG A 343 28.88 12.45 -0.75
C ARG A 343 28.77 13.93 -0.38
N MET A 344 28.10 14.27 0.72
CA MET A 344 28.03 15.66 1.20
C MET A 344 29.42 16.20 1.58
N GLN A 345 30.28 15.39 2.21
CA GLN A 345 31.63 15.80 2.57
C GLN A 345 32.53 16.01 1.34
N GLU A 346 32.38 15.19 0.29
CA GLU A 346 33.04 15.41 -1.00
C GLU A 346 32.59 16.71 -1.66
N ILE A 347 31.27 16.99 -1.69
CA ILE A 347 30.71 18.23 -2.26
C ILE A 347 31.21 19.45 -1.48
N VAL A 348 31.17 19.43 -0.15
CA VAL A 348 31.65 20.53 0.69
C VAL A 348 33.16 20.74 0.50
N GLY A 349 33.97 19.68 0.50
CA GLY A 349 35.41 19.77 0.25
C GLY A 349 35.73 20.35 -1.14
N GLY A 350 34.97 19.98 -2.17
CA GLY A 350 35.08 20.56 -3.51
C GLY A 350 34.72 22.05 -3.54
N LEU A 351 33.67 22.47 -2.82
CA LEU A 351 33.28 23.88 -2.68
C LEU A 351 34.33 24.69 -1.90
N GLU A 352 34.92 24.13 -0.85
CA GLU A 352 36.01 24.76 -0.09
C GLU A 352 37.26 24.95 -0.96
N GLN A 353 37.68 23.93 -1.72
CA GLN A 353 38.79 24.03 -2.66
C GLN A 353 38.52 25.09 -3.75
N LEU A 354 37.30 25.13 -4.30
CA LEU A 354 36.88 26.15 -5.26
C LEU A 354 36.97 27.56 -4.65
N ALA A 355 36.43 27.76 -3.44
CA ALA A 355 36.46 29.03 -2.74
C ALA A 355 37.90 29.49 -2.43
N GLN A 356 38.77 28.59 -1.97
CA GLN A 356 40.20 28.88 -1.76
C GLN A 356 40.89 29.27 -3.08
N THR A 357 40.59 28.57 -4.19
CA THR A 357 41.14 28.87 -5.52
C THR A 357 40.72 30.26 -6.00
N TYR A 358 39.46 30.65 -5.82
CA TYR A 358 38.98 32.01 -6.10
C TYR A 358 39.65 33.08 -5.22
N GLN A 359 39.83 32.81 -3.93
CA GLN A 359 40.53 33.72 -3.01
C GLN A 359 42.01 33.89 -3.39
N MET A 360 42.72 32.81 -3.75
CA MET A 360 44.09 32.90 -4.23
C MET A 360 44.19 33.68 -5.54
N ARG A 361 43.26 33.45 -6.49
CA ARG A 361 43.23 34.18 -7.77
C ARG A 361 42.99 35.68 -7.59
N THR A 362 42.08 36.06 -6.69
CA THR A 362 41.84 37.49 -6.35
C THR A 362 42.98 38.13 -5.57
N ARG A 363 43.80 37.36 -4.82
CA ARG A 363 45.04 37.87 -4.22
C ARG A 363 46.14 38.08 -5.27
N MET A 364 46.36 37.13 -6.17
CA MET A 364 47.34 37.27 -7.26
C MET A 364 47.03 38.46 -8.17
N TRP A 365 45.75 38.75 -8.43
CA TRP A 365 45.35 39.91 -9.24
C TRP A 365 45.57 41.28 -8.57
N LYS A 366 45.89 41.32 -7.27
CA LYS A 366 46.13 42.56 -6.51
C LYS A 366 47.60 42.91 -6.33
N CYS A 367 48.54 42.11 -6.86
CA CYS A 367 49.95 42.48 -6.93
C CYS A 367 50.21 43.28 -8.22
N PRO A 368 50.68 44.55 -8.15
CA PRO A 368 51.16 45.25 -9.34
C PRO A 368 52.46 44.60 -9.84
N PRO A 369 52.74 44.62 -11.16
CA PRO A 369 53.94 43.99 -11.70
C PRO A 369 55.20 44.76 -11.29
N SER A 370 56.09 44.10 -10.53
CA SER A 370 57.45 44.60 -10.34
C SER A 370 58.20 44.61 -11.66
N THR A 371 58.70 45.78 -12.03
CA THR A 371 59.45 46.05 -13.25
C THR A 371 60.70 45.17 -13.32
N LEU A 372 60.76 44.26 -14.29
CA LEU A 372 61.98 43.56 -14.67
C LEU A 372 62.36 43.94 -16.10
N GLN A 373 63.61 44.38 -16.25
CA GLN A 373 64.15 44.95 -17.49
C GLN A 373 64.41 43.83 -18.51
N THR A 374 64.06 44.09 -19.76
CA THR A 374 64.46 43.29 -20.92
C THR A 374 65.97 43.34 -21.12
N PRO A 375 66.57 42.23 -21.58
CA PRO A 375 67.48 42.37 -22.72
C PRO A 375 67.34 41.28 -23.80
N VAL A 376 67.49 41.72 -25.06
CA VAL A 376 68.09 41.02 -26.21
C VAL A 376 67.26 39.93 -26.95
N GLU A 377 66.81 40.32 -28.15
CA GLU A 377 66.66 39.46 -29.34
C GLU A 377 68.03 39.37 -30.06
N PRO A 378 68.37 38.32 -30.87
CA PRO A 378 67.74 38.20 -32.21
C PRO A 378 67.60 36.78 -32.85
N LYS A 379 66.49 36.61 -33.59
CA LYS A 379 66.38 36.11 -34.99
C LYS A 379 66.71 34.64 -35.43
N ALA A 380 65.74 34.08 -36.18
CA ALA A 380 65.77 32.99 -37.20
C ALA A 380 65.99 31.52 -36.73
N ALA A 381 65.45 30.45 -37.35
CA ALA A 381 64.58 30.26 -38.54
C ALA A 381 63.64 29.02 -38.32
N GLU A 382 62.39 29.01 -38.79
CA GLU A 382 61.87 28.23 -39.95
C GLU A 382 61.38 26.77 -39.66
N ALA A 383 60.42 26.31 -40.49
CA ALA A 383 59.79 24.98 -40.59
C ALA A 383 58.60 24.60 -39.66
N ALA A 384 57.50 24.21 -40.30
CA ALA A 384 56.27 23.58 -39.77
C ALA A 384 56.36 22.02 -39.95
N PRO A 385 55.33 21.15 -39.71
CA PRO A 385 53.90 21.41 -39.47
C PRO A 385 53.13 20.58 -38.39
N VAL A 386 51.87 20.99 -38.19
CA VAL A 386 50.63 20.40 -37.58
C VAL A 386 50.45 18.84 -37.62
N PRO A 387 49.45 18.21 -36.94
CA PRO A 387 48.19 18.72 -36.32
C PRO A 387 48.06 18.40 -34.79
N ALA A 388 46.92 18.40 -34.05
CA ALA A 388 45.48 18.45 -34.34
C ALA A 388 44.61 18.96 -33.12
N SER A 389 43.28 18.77 -33.18
CA SER A 389 42.30 18.68 -32.07
C SER A 389 42.04 19.94 -31.22
N VAL A 390 41.29 20.93 -31.72
CA VAL A 390 39.80 21.01 -31.76
C VAL A 390 39.16 21.38 -30.41
N ALA A 391 38.69 22.63 -30.33
CA ALA A 391 37.90 23.16 -29.23
C ALA A 391 36.41 22.80 -29.40
N LEU A 392 35.70 22.59 -28.29
CA LEU A 392 34.26 22.35 -28.27
C LEU A 392 33.55 23.55 -27.62
N ALA A 393 33.04 24.44 -28.47
CA ALA A 393 32.21 25.57 -28.03
C ALA A 393 30.79 25.07 -27.72
N GLN A 394 30.25 25.48 -26.58
CA GLN A 394 28.88 25.16 -26.19
C GLN A 394 27.87 25.97 -27.03
N ILE A 395 26.93 25.30 -27.68
CA ILE A 395 25.77 25.92 -28.32
C ILE A 395 24.54 25.65 -27.46
N ILE A 396 23.90 26.72 -27.00
CA ILE A 396 22.59 26.70 -26.38
C ILE A 396 21.54 26.51 -27.48
N THR A 397 20.59 25.59 -27.28
CA THR A 397 19.34 25.54 -28.07
C THR A 397 18.12 25.37 -27.15
N PRO A 398 16.92 25.85 -27.56
CA PRO A 398 15.85 26.18 -26.62
C PRO A 398 14.71 25.17 -26.58
N ILE A 399 13.80 25.45 -25.63
CA ILE A 399 12.48 24.82 -25.41
C ILE A 399 11.69 24.63 -26.72
N ALA A 400 11.15 23.42 -26.92
CA ALA A 400 10.20 23.12 -27.98
C ALA A 400 8.84 22.67 -27.39
N THR A 401 7.83 23.51 -27.59
CA THR A 401 6.42 23.23 -27.25
C THR A 401 5.81 22.24 -28.25
N ALA A 402 5.00 21.29 -27.78
CA ALA A 402 4.23 20.37 -28.64
C ALA A 402 2.73 20.36 -28.22
N PRO A 403 1.80 20.07 -29.15
CA PRO A 403 0.50 20.75 -29.14
C PRO A 403 -0.67 19.96 -28.53
N VAL A 404 -1.72 20.72 -28.21
CA VAL A 404 -3.07 20.25 -27.92
C VAL A 404 -3.63 19.48 -29.12
N LEU A 405 -4.13 18.27 -28.90
CA LEU A 405 -5.09 17.60 -29.80
C LEU A 405 -6.42 17.42 -29.07
N GLN A 406 -7.47 18.07 -29.59
CA GLN A 406 -8.85 17.80 -29.21
C GLN A 406 -9.38 16.63 -30.03
N SER A 407 -10.12 15.73 -29.39
CA SER A 407 -10.93 14.69 -30.06
C SER A 407 -12.37 14.74 -29.54
N PRO A 408 -13.38 14.38 -30.36
CA PRO A 408 -14.75 14.84 -30.20
C PRO A 408 -15.61 13.99 -29.24
N VAL A 409 -16.82 14.51 -28.97
CA VAL A 409 -17.84 14.02 -28.05
C VAL A 409 -18.85 13.08 -28.75
N SER A 410 -19.52 12.23 -27.95
CA SER A 410 -20.81 11.54 -28.21
C SER A 410 -20.78 10.16 -28.91
N PRO A 411 -21.77 9.27 -28.67
CA PRO A 411 -22.42 8.93 -27.39
C PRO A 411 -22.47 7.40 -27.10
N GLU A 412 -22.92 7.06 -25.90
CA GLU A 412 -23.18 5.72 -25.36
C GLU A 412 -24.47 5.06 -25.94
N PRO A 413 -24.53 3.72 -26.05
CA PRO A 413 -25.82 3.01 -26.09
C PRO A 413 -25.95 1.87 -25.05
N ASP A 414 -27.20 1.59 -24.70
CA ASP A 414 -27.66 0.77 -23.57
C ASP A 414 -27.52 -0.76 -23.67
N LEU A 415 -27.69 -1.36 -22.49
CA LEU A 415 -27.96 -2.75 -22.12
C LEU A 415 -28.93 -3.53 -23.06
N GLU A 416 -28.66 -4.83 -23.34
CA GLU A 416 -29.55 -5.96 -22.96
C GLU A 416 -29.08 -7.39 -23.37
N LYS A 417 -29.48 -8.37 -22.54
CA LYS A 417 -29.78 -9.82 -22.76
C LYS A 417 -28.71 -10.92 -23.03
N ALA A 418 -28.69 -11.84 -22.04
CA ALA A 418 -28.38 -13.28 -21.96
C ALA A 418 -28.42 -14.14 -23.27
N THR A 419 -27.72 -15.29 -23.38
CA THR A 419 -27.83 -16.52 -22.55
C THR A 419 -26.57 -17.44 -22.56
N PRO A 420 -26.46 -18.44 -21.65
CA PRO A 420 -25.26 -19.28 -21.48
C PRO A 420 -25.30 -20.63 -22.22
N LEU A 421 -24.12 -21.24 -22.44
CA LEU A 421 -23.97 -22.65 -22.82
C LEU A 421 -23.15 -23.43 -21.78
N THR A 422 -23.52 -24.70 -21.62
CA THR A 422 -23.09 -25.61 -20.55
C THR A 422 -22.10 -26.64 -21.10
N GLU A 423 -20.99 -26.89 -20.41
CA GLU A 423 -20.24 -28.15 -20.58
C GLU A 423 -19.60 -28.63 -19.27
N LYS A 424 -19.33 -29.94 -19.19
CA LYS A 424 -19.18 -30.71 -17.94
C LYS A 424 -17.76 -31.31 -17.85
N PRO A 425 -17.12 -31.39 -16.66
CA PRO A 425 -15.68 -31.60 -16.55
C PRO A 425 -15.24 -33.07 -16.59
N ALA A 426 -13.97 -33.29 -16.96
CA ALA A 426 -13.27 -34.57 -16.84
C ALA A 426 -12.23 -34.53 -15.70
N THR A 427 -12.18 -35.60 -14.91
CA THR A 427 -11.25 -35.82 -13.79
C THR A 427 -9.97 -36.55 -14.21
N PRO A 428 -8.83 -36.27 -13.54
CA PRO A 428 -7.82 -37.31 -13.34
C PRO A 428 -7.33 -37.44 -11.88
N VAL A 429 -7.58 -38.65 -11.34
CA VAL A 429 -6.74 -39.52 -10.49
C VAL A 429 -5.54 -38.91 -9.71
N GLU A 430 -5.53 -39.14 -8.39
CA GLU A 430 -4.37 -38.96 -7.50
C GLU A 430 -3.19 -39.90 -7.82
N GLN A 431 -1.96 -39.41 -7.64
CA GLN A 431 -0.81 -40.26 -7.39
C GLN A 431 0.03 -39.67 -6.25
N LYS A 432 0.40 -40.52 -5.29
CA LYS A 432 0.94 -40.17 -3.97
C LYS A 432 2.32 -40.80 -3.82
N ASP A 433 3.32 -40.04 -3.34
CA ASP A 433 4.28 -40.53 -2.33
C ASP A 433 5.42 -39.55 -1.95
N SER A 434 5.99 -39.80 -0.76
CA SER A 434 7.29 -39.31 -0.23
C SER A 434 7.42 -37.83 0.21
N HIS A 435 6.82 -37.48 1.35
CA HIS A 435 6.72 -36.09 1.84
C HIS A 435 7.80 -35.64 2.88
N LEU A 436 8.78 -36.49 3.25
CA LEU A 436 9.67 -36.22 4.39
C LEU A 436 11.08 -35.73 4.05
N HIS A 437 11.67 -36.10 2.90
CA HIS A 437 13.01 -35.62 2.52
C HIS A 437 13.00 -34.24 1.84
N THR A 438 11.89 -33.83 1.23
CA THR A 438 11.77 -32.58 0.47
C THR A 438 11.78 -31.33 1.36
N SER A 439 11.32 -31.44 2.61
CA SER A 439 11.15 -30.31 3.52
C SER A 439 12.48 -29.62 3.88
N MET A 440 13.52 -30.37 4.29
CA MET A 440 14.81 -29.79 4.68
C MET A 440 15.56 -29.10 3.52
N TYR A 441 15.50 -29.67 2.31
CA TYR A 441 16.13 -29.04 1.13
C TYR A 441 15.40 -27.76 0.70
N SER A 442 14.08 -27.71 0.86
CA SER A 442 13.28 -26.50 0.60
C SER A 442 13.69 -25.34 1.50
N THR A 443 13.84 -25.57 2.82
CA THR A 443 14.31 -24.54 3.75
C THR A 443 15.71 -24.01 3.44
N LEU A 444 16.64 -24.88 3.03
CA LEU A 444 18.00 -24.45 2.68
C LEU A 444 18.03 -23.63 1.37
N ALA A 445 17.24 -24.04 0.37
CA ALA A 445 17.09 -23.33 -0.90
C ALA A 445 16.41 -21.96 -0.74
N LEU A 446 15.45 -21.82 0.17
CA LEU A 446 14.79 -20.54 0.47
C LEU A 446 15.76 -19.54 1.11
N VAL A 447 16.60 -19.99 2.05
CA VAL A 447 17.63 -19.15 2.67
C VAL A 447 18.68 -18.73 1.64
N ALA A 448 19.17 -19.66 0.81
CA ALA A 448 20.11 -19.35 -0.27
C ALA A 448 19.51 -18.38 -1.31
N GLY A 449 18.24 -18.55 -1.69
CA GLY A 449 17.53 -17.65 -2.60
C GLY A 449 17.33 -16.25 -2.03
N PHE A 450 17.08 -16.13 -0.72
CA PHE A 450 17.00 -14.84 -0.03
C PHE A 450 18.36 -14.11 -0.04
N PHE A 451 19.45 -14.80 0.29
CA PHE A 451 20.80 -14.20 0.25
C PHE A 451 21.24 -13.83 -1.17
N LEU A 452 20.89 -14.61 -2.20
CA LEU A 452 21.19 -14.25 -3.59
C LEU A 452 20.35 -13.05 -4.07
N GLY A 453 19.11 -12.95 -3.60
CA GLY A 453 18.24 -11.79 -3.81
C GLY A 453 18.76 -10.52 -3.15
N SER A 454 19.23 -10.60 -1.90
CA SER A 454 19.83 -9.44 -1.21
C SER A 454 21.15 -9.01 -1.86
N PHE A 455 22.01 -9.96 -2.25
CA PHE A 455 23.29 -9.67 -2.92
C PHE A 455 23.10 -8.98 -4.29
N THR A 456 22.11 -9.42 -5.08
CA THR A 456 21.79 -8.79 -6.37
C THR A 456 21.15 -7.41 -6.21
N THR A 457 20.35 -7.17 -5.17
CA THR A 457 19.89 -5.81 -4.84
C THR A 457 21.00 -4.91 -4.31
N LEU A 458 21.97 -5.45 -3.56
CA LEU A 458 23.17 -4.70 -3.14
C LEU A 458 23.98 -4.23 -4.37
N TRP A 459 24.18 -5.12 -5.35
CA TRP A 459 24.85 -4.82 -6.62
C TRP A 459 24.11 -3.79 -7.49
N ALA A 460 22.78 -3.74 -7.41
CA ALA A 460 21.98 -2.73 -8.11
C ALA A 460 22.04 -1.34 -7.43
N LEU A 461 22.32 -1.28 -6.13
CA LEU A 461 22.33 -0.06 -5.33
C LEU A 461 23.74 0.53 -5.11
N ALA A 462 24.80 -0.25 -5.27
CA ALA A 462 26.20 0.17 -5.08
C ALA A 462 27.03 0.03 -6.39
N PRO A 463 26.98 1.02 -7.32
CA PRO A 463 27.67 0.93 -8.60
C PRO A 463 29.21 0.83 -8.51
N ASP A 464 29.81 1.31 -7.42
CA ASP A 464 31.27 1.32 -7.23
C ASP A 464 31.88 -0.08 -6.99
N MET A 465 31.06 -1.07 -6.58
CA MET A 465 31.52 -2.46 -6.41
C MET A 465 31.95 -3.13 -7.72
N ARG A 466 31.65 -2.54 -8.88
CA ARG A 466 32.13 -3.03 -10.19
C ARG A 466 33.65 -2.96 -10.34
N VAL A 467 34.32 -2.06 -9.61
CA VAL A 467 35.79 -1.89 -9.68
C VAL A 467 36.52 -3.05 -8.97
N LEU A 468 35.91 -3.65 -7.95
CA LEU A 468 36.47 -4.80 -7.22
C LEU A 468 36.40 -6.11 -8.02
N ALA A 469 35.42 -6.28 -8.91
CA ALA A 469 35.27 -7.48 -9.73
C ALA A 469 36.39 -7.64 -10.77
N ASN A 470 36.93 -6.54 -11.31
CA ASN A 470 38.03 -6.55 -12.28
C ASN A 470 39.39 -6.97 -11.68
N ASN A 471 39.47 -7.26 -10.38
CA ASN A 471 40.66 -7.79 -9.70
C ASN A 471 40.47 -9.24 -9.20
N LEU A 472 39.38 -9.91 -9.60
CA LEU A 472 39.02 -11.28 -9.18
C LEU A 472 38.68 -12.20 -10.37
N THR A 473 39.16 -11.86 -11.57
CA THR A 473 39.21 -12.73 -12.76
C THR A 473 40.65 -12.92 -13.20
#